data_AF-A0A928UB99-F1
#
_entry.id   AF-A0A928UB99-F1
#
_cell.length_a   1.000
_cell.length_b   1.000
_cell.length_c   1.000
_cell.angle_alpha   90.00
_cell.angle_beta   90.00
_cell.angle_gamma   90.00
#
_symmetry.space_group_name_H-M   'P 1'
#
loop_
_entity.id
_entity.type
_entity.pdbx_description
1 polymer ?
#
loop_
_entity_poly.entity_id
_entity_poly.type
_entity_poly.pdbx_seq_one_letter_code
_entity_poly.pdbx_strand_id
1 'polypeptide(L)' 'MVGGRWKIESYEDLEVYQKLCDLHIEVNDLTFTFPKFELFELGSQVRHASNSAPANVAEGWNNKHVNMYL' A
#
# COMPACT_ATOMS: atom_id res chain seq x y z
N MET A 1 -5.20 -4.34 28.17
CA MET A 1 -5.37 -2.91 28.50
C MET A 1 -5.98 -2.23 27.29
N VAL A 2 -7.09 -1.52 27.54
CA VAL A 2 -7.77 -0.48 26.73
C VAL A 2 -8.20 -0.84 25.30
N GLY A 3 -9.44 -1.31 25.18
CA GLY A 3 -10.23 -1.25 23.95
C GLY A 3 -10.76 0.17 23.73
N GLY A 4 -9.91 1.04 23.18
CA GLY A 4 -10.36 2.26 22.51
C GLY A 4 -10.82 1.89 21.10
N ARG A 5 -12.05 2.25 20.74
CA ARG A 5 -12.55 2.09 19.37
C ARG A 5 -11.71 3.03 18.50
N TRP A 6 -10.76 2.51 17.71
CA TRP A 6 -10.04 3.32 16.73
C TRP A 6 -11.06 3.89 15.76
N LYS A 7 -11.24 5.21 15.81
CA LYS A 7 -12.07 5.92 14.87
C LYS A 7 -11.22 6.10 13.62
N ILE A 8 -11.63 5.45 12.53
CA ILE A 8 -10.98 5.57 11.23
C ILE A 8 -11.48 6.89 10.63
N GLU A 9 -10.58 7.86 10.47
CA GLU A 9 -10.88 9.21 9.95
C GLU A 9 -10.36 9.38 8.52
N SER A 10 -9.31 8.65 8.15
CA SER A 10 -8.78 8.59 6.78
C SER A 10 -8.43 7.17 6.36
N TYR A 11 -8.13 6.98 5.07
CA TYR A 11 -7.60 5.70 4.57
C TYR A 11 -6.25 5.33 5.19
N GLU A 12 -5.51 6.30 5.73
CA GLU A 12 -4.21 6.07 6.37
C GLU A 12 -4.35 5.35 7.70
N ASP A 13 -5.52 5.46 8.35
CA ASP A 13 -5.86 4.73 9.57
C ASP A 13 -6.16 3.24 9.31
N LEU A 14 -6.33 2.84 8.05
CA LEU A 14 -6.58 1.45 7.69
C LEU A 14 -5.32 0.61 7.88
N GLU A 15 -5.42 -0.45 8.70
CA GLU A 15 -4.33 -1.42 8.89
C GLU A 15 -3.88 -2.03 7.56
N VAL A 16 -4.81 -2.27 6.63
CA VAL A 16 -4.47 -2.78 5.28
C VAL A 16 -3.68 -1.77 4.47
N TYR A 17 -3.98 -0.48 4.56
CA TYR A 17 -3.22 0.56 3.87
C TYR A 17 -1.79 0.64 4.42
N GLN A 18 -1.63 0.62 5.75
CA GLN A 18 -0.33 0.63 6.42
C GLN A 18 0.53 -0.57 5.98
N LYS A 19 -0.04 -1.79 6.02
CA LYS A 19 0.66 -3.01 5.56
C LYS A 19 1.05 -2.96 4.07
N LEU A 20 0.21 -2.35 3.23
CA LEU A 20 0.52 -2.20 1.80
C LEU A 20 1.65 -1.19 1.57
N CYS A 21 1.71 -0.11 2.34
CA CYS A 21 2.82 0.84 2.32
C CYS A 21 4.13 0.18 2.80
N ASP A 22 4.09 -0.59 3.89
CA ASP A 22 5.25 -1.33 4.40
C ASP A 22 5.74 -2.35 3.34
N LEU A 23 4.82 -3.11 2.75
CA LEU A 23 5.15 -4.04 1.67
C LEU A 23 5.77 -3.33 0.45
N HIS A 24 5.28 -2.15 0.08
CA HIS A 24 5.87 -1.39 -1.02
C HIS A 24 7.32 -0.99 -0.72
N ILE A 25 7.62 -0.58 0.51
CA ILE A 25 8.99 -0.26 0.95
C ILE A 25 9.88 -1.51 0.87
N GLU A 26 9.42 -2.64 1.40
CA GLU A 26 10.16 -3.91 1.33
C GLU A 26 10.44 -4.34 -0.12
N VAL A 27 9.44 -4.23 -1.00
CA VAL A 27 9.59 -4.54 -2.42
C VAL A 27 10.55 -3.58 -3.11
N ASN A 28 10.48 -2.28 -2.82
CA ASN A 28 11.41 -1.29 -3.34
C ASN A 28 12.85 -1.65 -2.97
N ASP A 29 13.11 -1.94 -1.71
CA ASP A 29 14.44 -2.28 -1.22
C ASP A 29 14.96 -3.59 -1.82
N LEU A 30 14.09 -4.60 -1.94
CA LEU A 30 14.41 -5.86 -2.62
C LEU A 30 14.78 -5.63 -4.10
N THR A 31 14.09 -4.73 -4.81
CA THR A 31 14.39 -4.50 -6.23
C THR A 31 15.78 -3.92 -6.47
N PHE A 32 16.40 -3.29 -5.47
CA PHE A 32 17.78 -2.82 -5.58
C PHE A 32 18.83 -3.94 -5.48
N THR A 33 18.43 -5.14 -5.05
CA THR A 33 19.32 -6.32 -5.06
C THR A 33 19.31 -7.06 -6.41
N PHE A 34 18.51 -6.61 -7.38
CA PHE A 34 18.46 -7.23 -8.71
C PHE A 34 19.76 -6.97 -9.48
N PRO A 35 20.08 -7.80 -10.50
CA PRO A 35 21.18 -7.51 -11.40
C PRO A 35 21.06 -6.12 -12.02
N LYS A 36 22.18 -5.42 -12.24
CA LYS A 36 22.18 -4.04 -12.75
C LYS A 36 21.36 -3.83 -14.03
N PHE A 37 21.32 -4.85 -14.90
CA PHE A 37 20.56 -4.81 -16.14
C PHE A 37 19.04 -4.93 -15.96
N GLU A 38 18.57 -5.38 -14.79
CA GLU A 38 17.14 -5.51 -14.46
C GLU A 38 16.60 -4.39 -13.57
N LEU A 39 17.46 -3.56 -12.97
CA LEU A 39 17.06 -2.50 -12.02
C LEU A 39 15.99 -1.55 -12.59
N PHE A 40 16.09 -1.26 -13.89
CA PHE A 40 15.21 -0.32 -14.59
C PHE A 40 14.11 -1.01 -15.40
N GLU A 41 14.29 -2.27 -15.80
CA GLU A 41 13.27 -3.04 -16.51
C GLU A 41 12.32 -3.69 -15.51
N LEU A 42 12.66 -4.87 -14.99
CA LEU A 42 11.83 -5.56 -14.01
C LEU A 42 11.72 -4.80 -12.69
N GLY A 43 12.81 -4.17 -12.23
CA GLY A 43 12.82 -3.44 -10.96
C GLY A 43 11.83 -2.27 -10.95
N SER A 44 11.72 -1.51 -12.05
CA SER A 44 10.76 -0.40 -12.12
C SER A 44 9.32 -0.89 -12.18
N GLN A 45 9.06 -1.94 -12.96
CA GLN A 45 7.72 -2.54 -13.10
C GLN A 45 7.22 -3.08 -11.76
N VAL A 46 8.08 -3.76 -11.00
CA VAL A 46 7.74 -4.31 -9.68
C VAL A 46 7.49 -3.20 -8.65
N ARG A 47 8.30 -2.13 -8.64
CA ARG A 47 8.06 -0.96 -7.78
C ARG A 47 6.74 -0.26 -8.11
N HIS A 48 6.43 -0.08 -9.39
CA HIS A 48 5.15 0.51 -9.81
C HIS A 48 3.95 -0.38 -9.46
N ALA A 49 4.07 -1.69 -9.69
CA ALA A 49 3.01 -2.64 -9.36
C ALA A 49 2.74 -2.67 -7.84
N SER A 50 3.78 -2.71 -7.01
CA SER A 50 3.61 -2.68 -5.55
C SER A 50 2.97 -1.37 -5.05
N ASN A 51 3.36 -0.22 -5.59
CA ASN A 51 2.75 1.07 -5.22
C ASN A 51 1.29 1.20 -5.66
N SER A 52 0.84 0.43 -6.66
CA SER A 52 -0.55 0.50 -7.13
C SER A 52 -1.57 0.02 -6.09
N ALA A 53 -1.20 -0.93 -5.23
CA ALA A 53 -2.10 -1.47 -4.22
C ALA A 53 -2.53 -0.43 -3.16
N PRO A 54 -1.62 0.27 -2.44
CA PRO A 54 -2.02 1.32 -1.51
C PRO A 54 -2.70 2.50 -2.21
N ALA A 55 -2.30 2.84 -3.46
CA ALA A 55 -2.96 3.87 -4.25
C ALA A 55 -4.44 3.54 -4.54
N ASN A 56 -4.73 2.29 -4.94
CA ASN A 56 -6.11 1.83 -5.19
C ASN A 56 -6.96 1.85 -3.90
N VAL A 57 -6.37 1.54 -2.74
CA VAL A 57 -7.06 1.64 -1.44
C VAL A 57 -7.39 3.10 -1.11
N ALA A 58 -6.43 4.01 -1.28
CA ALA A 58 -6.63 5.44 -1.06
C ALA A 58 -7.70 6.02 -2.00
N GLU A 59 -7.69 5.65 -3.28
CA GLU A 59 -8.70 6.06 -4.26
C GLU A 59 -10.09 5.50 -3.90
N GLY A 60 -10.15 4.24 -3.47
CA GLY A 60 -11.40 3.55 -3.10
C GLY A 60 -12.04 4.05 -1.80
N TRP A 61 -11.29 4.68 -0.91
CA TRP A 61 -11.76 5.14 0.42
C TRP A 61 -12.98 6.06 0.36
N ASN A 62 -13.01 6.97 -0.60
CA ASN A 62 -14.12 7.93 -0.74
C ASN A 62 -15.28 7.39 -1.58
N ASN A 63 -15.26 6.09 -1.93
CA ASN A 63 -16.27 5.48 -2.76
C ASN A 63 -17.49 5.07 -1.91
N LYS A 64 -18.62 5.75 -2.14
CA LYS A 64 -19.85 5.66 -1.33
C LYS A 64 -20.43 4.24 -1.21
N HIS A 65 -20.11 3.34 -2.14
CA HIS A 65 -20.53 1.94 -2.11
C HIS A 65 -19.70 1.07 -1.15
N VAL A 66 -18.43 1.42 -0.91
CA VAL A 66 -17.51 0.66 -0.05
C VAL A 66 -17.70 1.06 1.43
N ASN A 67 -18.01 2.34 1.66
CA ASN A 67 -18.25 2.93 2.98
C ASN A 67 -19.56 2.45 3.65
N MET A 68 -20.34 1.57 3.01
CA MET A 68 -21.48 0.90 3.63
C MET A 68 -21.05 -0.24 4.59
N TYR A 69 -19.85 -0.78 4.40
CA TYR A 69 -19.36 -1.97 5.12
C TYR A 69 -18.28 -1.66 6.16
N LEU A 70 -17.92 -0.39 6.33
CA LEU A 70 -16.99 0.14 7.33
C LEU A 70 -17.77 0.93 8.38
#